data_AF-A0A0B1T767-F1
#
_entry.id   AF-A0A0B1T767-F1
#
_cell.length_a   1.000
_cell.length_b   1.000
_cell.length_c   1.000
_cell.angle_alpha   90.00
_cell.angle_beta   90.00
_cell.angle_gamma   90.00
#
_symmetry.space_group_name_H-M   'P 1'
#
loop_
_entity.id
_entity.type
_entity.pdbx_description
1 polymer ?
#
loop_
_entity_poly.entity_id
_entity_poly.type
_entity_poly.pdbx_seq_one_letter_code
_entity_poly.pdbx_strand_id
1 'polypeptide(L)'
;MGGCVNTKGSYLCQCPPGYKIQPDGRTCVDVDECALGECQGKDRICVNTLGQFKCHRIECPPNYVHDSNYKKYVFHISSKIPNSPNFSRV
;
A
#
# COMPACT_ATOMS: atom_id res chain seq x y z
N MET A 1 9.66 17.54 -12.46
CA MET A 1 8.94 18.79 -12.80
C MET A 1 7.77 18.42 -13.69
N GLY A 2 6.54 18.77 -13.30
CA GLY A 2 5.39 18.79 -14.20
C GLY A 2 5.33 20.13 -14.93
N GLY A 3 4.87 20.15 -16.17
CA GLY A 3 4.81 21.36 -17.01
C GLY A 3 3.56 21.35 -17.88
N CYS A 4 2.98 22.52 -18.16
CA CYS A 4 1.80 22.61 -19.01
C CYS A 4 2.17 23.00 -20.44
N VAL A 5 1.58 22.30 -21.41
CA VAL A 5 1.78 22.51 -22.84
C VAL A 5 0.50 23.11 -23.41
N ASN A 6 0.58 24.31 -23.98
CA ASN A 6 -0.56 24.92 -24.66
C ASN A 6 -0.90 24.13 -25.92
N THR A 7 -2.18 23.81 -26.11
CA THR A 7 -2.72 23.16 -27.31
C THR A 7 -3.63 24.14 -28.06
N LYS A 8 -3.98 23.85 -29.32
CA LYS A 8 -4.78 24.79 -30.13
C LYS A 8 -6.20 24.90 -29.54
N GLY A 9 -6.45 25.97 -28.78
CA GLY A 9 -7.72 26.23 -28.09
C GLY A 9 -7.81 25.71 -26.64
N SER A 10 -6.74 25.12 -26.08
CA SER A 10 -6.70 24.64 -24.69
C SER A 10 -5.26 24.58 -24.16
N TYR A 11 -5.05 24.01 -22.97
CA TYR A 11 -3.73 23.67 -22.45
C TYR A 11 -3.80 22.31 -21.74
N LEU A 12 -2.76 21.50 -21.91
CA LEU A 12 -2.64 20.18 -21.30
C LEU A 12 -1.51 20.20 -20.27
N CYS A 13 -1.83 19.99 -18.99
CA CYS A 13 -0.81 19.95 -17.94
C CYS A 13 -0.22 18.56 -17.79
N GLN A 14 1.09 18.41 -17.98
CA GLN A 14 1.78 17.17 -17.69
C GLN A 14 2.11 17.11 -16.21
N CYS A 15 1.56 16.11 -15.52
CA CYS A 15 1.82 15.89 -14.10
C CYS A 15 3.24 15.37 -13.86
N PRO A 16 3.85 15.68 -12.70
CA PRO A 16 5.10 15.07 -12.31
C PRO A 16 4.96 13.54 -12.17
N PRO A 17 6.07 12.78 -12.19
CA PRO A 17 6.05 11.35 -11.89
C PRO A 17 5.33 11.07 -10.56
N GLY A 18 4.58 9.98 -10.49
CA GLY A 18 3.74 9.64 -9.31
C GLY A 18 2.37 10.34 -9.29
N TYR A 19 2.04 11.14 -10.31
CA TYR A 19 0.75 11.82 -10.41
C TYR A 19 0.08 11.57 -11.76
N LYS A 20 -1.25 11.51 -11.76
CA LYS A 20 -2.08 11.40 -12.97
C LYS A 20 -2.91 12.66 -13.16
N ILE A 21 -3.11 13.03 -14.43
CA ILE A 21 -3.97 14.14 -14.80
C ILE A 21 -5.44 13.72 -14.67
N GLN A 22 -6.26 14.58 -14.07
CA GLN A 22 -7.69 14.38 -14.03
C GLN A 22 -8.34 14.68 -15.40
N PRO A 23 -9.60 14.25 -15.62
CA PRO A 23 -10.33 14.55 -16.85
C PRO A 23 -10.48 16.05 -17.14
N ASP A 24 -10.30 16.91 -16.14
CA ASP A 24 -10.29 18.37 -16.30
C ASP A 24 -9.06 18.91 -17.06
N GLY A 25 -8.05 18.07 -17.30
CA GLY A 25 -6.84 18.41 -18.05
C GLY A 25 -5.86 19.32 -17.30
N ARG A 26 -6.10 19.57 -16.00
CA ARG A 26 -5.43 20.64 -15.24
C ARG A 26 -5.00 20.20 -13.85
N THR A 27 -5.77 19.32 -13.22
CA THR A 27 -5.51 18.89 -11.84
C THR A 27 -4.69 17.61 -11.85
N CYS A 28 -3.58 17.63 -11.12
CA CYS A 28 -2.77 16.45 -10.87
C CYS A 28 -3.19 15.83 -9.54
N VAL A 29 -3.56 14.56 -9.58
CA VAL A 29 -3.84 13.76 -8.38
C VAL A 29 -2.77 12.71 -8.21
N ASP A 30 -2.40 12.49 -6.97
CA ASP A 30 -1.47 11.45 -6.57
C ASP A 30 -1.95 10.09 -7.08
N VAL A 31 -1.01 9.30 -7.60
CA VAL A 31 -1.29 7.92 -7.97
C VAL A 31 -1.05 7.08 -6.74
N ASP A 32 -2.11 6.50 -6.17
CA ASP A 32 -1.96 5.57 -5.06
C ASP A 32 -1.38 4.24 -5.56
N GLU A 33 -0.06 4.10 -5.51
CA GLU A 33 0.62 2.89 -5.96
C GLU A 33 0.30 1.68 -5.05
N CYS A 34 -0.13 1.92 -3.81
CA CYS A 34 -0.60 0.87 -2.91
C CYS A 34 -1.93 0.28 -3.37
N ALA A 35 -2.84 1.12 -3.87
CA ALA A 35 -4.10 0.67 -4.46
C ALA A 35 -3.89 -0.09 -5.79
N LEU A 36 -2.80 0.21 -6.51
CA LEU A 36 -2.41 -0.50 -7.74
C LEU A 36 -1.68 -1.83 -7.46
N GLY A 37 -1.30 -2.11 -6.22
CA GLY A 37 -0.61 -3.34 -5.85
C GLY A 37 0.86 -3.38 -6.25
N GLU A 38 1.50 -2.22 -6.43
CA GLU A 38 2.93 -2.11 -6.77
C GLU A 38 3.84 -2.70 -5.66
N CYS A 39 3.37 -2.70 -4.41
CA CYS A 39 4.09 -3.29 -3.28
C CYS A 39 3.80 -4.79 -3.12
N GLN A 40 4.50 -5.63 -3.88
CA GLN A 40 4.29 -7.08 -3.87
C GLN A 40 5.09 -7.79 -2.77
N GLY A 41 4.40 -8.61 -1.95
CA GLY A 41 5.00 -9.48 -0.95
C GLY A 41 4.08 -9.74 0.24
N LYS A 42 4.08 -10.96 0.78
CA LYS A 42 3.18 -11.36 1.89
C LYS A 42 3.46 -10.61 3.20
N ASP A 43 4.71 -10.22 3.43
CA ASP A 43 5.16 -9.54 4.65
C ASP A 43 5.57 -8.09 4.36
N ARG A 44 4.82 -7.41 3.50
CA ARG A 44 5.07 -6.01 3.15
C ARG A 44 3.84 -5.17 3.39
N ILE A 45 4.03 -4.01 4.03
CA ILE A 45 3.03 -2.95 4.11
C ILE A 45 3.42 -1.88 3.11
N CYS A 46 2.44 -1.47 2.31
CA CYS A 46 2.55 -0.31 1.46
C CYS A 46 2.03 0.93 2.20
N VAL A 47 2.80 2.02 2.16
CA VAL A 47 2.38 3.33 2.63
C VAL A 47 2.42 4.29 1.45
N ASN A 48 1.26 4.79 1.04
CA ASN A 48 1.18 5.78 -0.02
C ASN A 48 1.63 7.15 0.51
N THR A 49 2.43 7.88 -0.26
CA THR A 49 2.87 9.24 0.06
C THR A 49 2.73 10.13 -1.17
N LEU A 50 2.74 11.45 -0.99
CA LEU A 50 2.58 12.37 -2.12
C LEU A 50 3.72 12.21 -3.15
N GLY A 51 3.39 11.69 -4.33
CA GLY A 51 4.25 11.47 -5.48
C GLY A 51 5.06 10.19 -5.47
N GLN A 52 4.93 9.34 -4.44
CA GLN A 52 5.66 8.08 -4.32
C GLN A 52 5.03 7.17 -3.26
N PHE A 53 5.45 5.91 -3.19
CA PHE A 53 5.08 5.00 -2.12
C PHE A 53 6.30 4.45 -1.38
N LYS A 54 6.08 3.93 -0.17
CA LYS A 54 7.09 3.21 0.60
C LYS A 54 6.62 1.80 0.94
N CYS A 55 7.40 0.81 0.52
CA CYS A 55 7.26 -0.56 0.96
C CYS A 55 8.08 -0.82 2.22
N HIS A 56 7.40 -1.10 3.31
CA HIS A 56 8.04 -1.54 4.53
C HIS A 56 7.90 -3.05 4.62
N ARG A 57 9.02 -3.77 4.68
CA ARG A 57 9.01 -5.17 5.09
C ARG A 57 8.69 -5.20 6.58
N ILE A 58 7.74 -6.06 6.96
CA ILE A 58 7.57 -6.39 8.37
C ILE A 58 8.41 -7.62 8.66
N GLU A 59 9.38 -7.42 9.53
CA GLU A 59 10.10 -8.52 10.15
C GLU A 59 9.24 -9.02 11.30
N CYS A 60 8.67 -10.21 11.13
CA CYS A 60 7.94 -10.86 12.20
C CYS A 60 8.92 -11.19 13.34
N PRO A 61 8.59 -10.84 14.60
CA PRO A 61 9.34 -11.35 15.74
C PRO A 61 9.33 -12.89 15.72
N PRO A 62 10.32 -13.55 16.34
CA PRO A 62 10.32 -15.01 16.47
C PRO A 62 8.98 -15.51 17.03
N ASN A 63 8.39 -16.51 16.38
CA ASN A 63 7.10 -17.12 16.71
C ASN A 63 5.84 -16.32 16.31
N TYR A 64 5.94 -15.25 15.52
CA TYR A 64 4.77 -14.61 14.93
C TYR A 64 4.57 -15.04 13.47
N VAL A 65 3.31 -15.29 13.09
CA VAL A 65 2.91 -15.57 11.70
C VAL A 65 1.91 -14.51 11.23
N HIS A 66 1.93 -14.21 9.93
CA HIS A 66 0.98 -13.29 9.32
C HIS A 66 -0.37 -13.98 9.10
N ASP A 67 -1.40 -13.54 9.81
CA ASP A 67 -2.76 -14.03 9.66
C ASP A 67 -3.49 -13.27 8.56
N SER A 68 -3.70 -13.95 7.43
CA SER A 68 -4.43 -13.40 6.28
C SER A 68 -5.92 -13.14 6.52
N ASN A 69 -6.54 -13.73 7.57
CA ASN A 69 -7.93 -13.48 7.92
C ASN A 69 -8.11 -12.15 8.65
N TYR A 70 -7.16 -11.79 9.51
CA TYR A 70 -7.23 -10.57 10.33
C TYR A 70 -6.29 -9.46 9.86
N LYS A 71 -5.51 -9.70 8.78
CA LYS A 71 -4.46 -8.81 8.27
C LYS A 71 -3.52 -8.33 9.40
N LYS A 72 -3.18 -9.24 10.33
CA LYS A 72 -2.42 -8.94 11.57
C LYS A 72 -1.44 -10.07 11.92
N TYR A 73 -0.41 -9.77 12.70
CA TYR A 73 0.53 -10.75 13.25
C TYR A 73 -0.05 -11.46 14.47
N VAL A 74 -0.04 -12.79 14.46
CA VAL A 74 -0.50 -13.64 15.58
C VAL A 74 0.65 -14.53 16.06
N PHE A 75 0.69 -14.80 17.36
CA PHE A 75 1.72 -15.67 17.95
C PHE A 75 1.38 -17.14 17.66
N HIS A 76 2.27 -17.84 16.96
CA HIS A 76 2.14 -19.25 16.66
C HIS A 76 2.68 -20.10 17.82
N ILE A 77 1.78 -20.51 18.73
CA ILE A 77 2.09 -21.57 19.70
C ILE A 77 2.06 -22.93 18.99
N SER A 78 3.23 -23.50 18.70
CA SER A 78 3.37 -24.87 18.14
C SER A 78 2.96 -25.99 19.13
N SER A 79 2.49 -25.63 20.33
CA SER A 79 2.12 -26.59 21.37
C SER A 79 0.63 -26.44 21.69
N LYS A 80 -0.17 -27.47 21.40
CA LYS A 80 -1.50 -27.62 22.02
C LYS A 80 -1.33 -27.58 23.54
N ILE A 81 -1.64 -26.46 24.17
CA ILE A 81 -1.78 -26.40 25.63
C ILE A 81 -3.26 -26.67 25.94
N PRO A 82 -3.59 -27.78 26.62
CA PRO A 82 -4.95 -28.00 27.11
C PRO A 82 -5.20 -26.99 28.25
N ASN A 83 -6.05 -25.99 27.99
CA ASN A 83 -6.56 -24.97 28.94
C ASN A 83 -5.79 -23.64 29.04
N SER A 84 -5.91 -22.78 28.02
CA SER A 84 -5.77 -21.32 28.19
C SER A 84 -6.80 -20.60 27.29
N PRO A 85 -7.29 -19.41 27.69
CA PRO A 85 -8.58 -18.92 27.25
C PRO A 85 -8.54 -18.52 25.77
N ASN A 86 -9.47 -19.10 25.01
CA ASN A 86 -9.92 -18.75 23.66
C ASN A 86 -9.17 -17.58 22.99
N PHE A 87 -8.02 -17.88 22.40
CA PHE A 87 -7.73 -17.31 21.09
C PHE A 87 -8.25 -18.34 20.09
N SER A 88 -9.44 -18.06 19.58
CA SER A 88 -10.20 -18.94 18.71
C SER A 88 -9.33 -19.43 17.57
N ARG A 89 -9.26 -20.75 17.44
CA ARG A 89 -8.87 -21.41 16.21
C ARG A 89 -9.79 -20.90 15.10
N VAL A 90 -9.22 -20.32 14.06
CA VAL A 90 -9.82 -20.22 12.73
C VAL A 90 -8.76 -20.65 11.73
#